data_AF-A0A6A1Q3W6-F1
#
_entry.id   AF-A0A6A1Q3W6-F1
#
_cell.length_a   1.000
_cell.length_b   1.000
_cell.length_c   1.000
_cell.angle_alpha   90.00
_cell.angle_beta   90.00
_cell.angle_gamma   90.00
#
_symmetry.space_group_name_H-M   'P 1'
#
loop_
_entity.id
_entity.type
_entity.pdbx_description
1 polymer ?
#
loop_
_entity_poly.entity_id
_entity_poly.type
_entity_poly.pdbx_seq_one_letter_code
_entity_poly.pdbx_strand_id
1 'polypeptide(L)'
;PYAAMLSFHVPLATIADPQQHPLQLSPMKGLSLADKENTPPSLSGTRVLASKTTRRIFQEPTEPQNPKLSAPSVEEEPLLKENPRRFVIFPIEYHNIWQMYKKAEASFWTAEEVELSKDIQHWEALKPEERYFISHVLAFFAASDGIVNENLVERFSQEVQITEARCFYGFQIAMENIHSEMYSLLIDTYIKDSKEREFLFNVIETMPCVKKKADWALCWIGDKEATYGELHN
;
A
#
# COMPACT_ATOMS: atom_id res chain seq x y z
N PRO A 1 39.68 21.39 -25.72
CA PRO A 1 39.05 20.22 -25.09
C PRO A 1 37.54 20.22 -25.41
N TYR A 2 37.16 19.40 -26.38
CA TYR A 2 35.85 19.39 -27.03
C TYR A 2 34.71 19.03 -26.08
N ALA A 3 33.66 19.84 -26.11
CA ALA A 3 32.34 19.54 -25.57
C ALA A 3 31.53 18.77 -26.62
N ALA A 4 30.86 17.68 -26.22
CA ALA A 4 29.84 17.03 -27.00
C ALA A 4 28.65 16.69 -26.07
N MET A 5 27.63 17.55 -26.10
CA MET A 5 26.29 17.23 -25.62
C MET A 5 25.65 16.25 -26.61
N LEU A 6 25.20 15.10 -26.14
CA LEU A 6 24.28 14.23 -26.89
C LEU A 6 22.86 14.58 -26.46
N SER A 7 22.24 15.47 -27.23
CA SER A 7 20.82 15.78 -27.18
C SER A 7 20.09 14.77 -28.06
N PHE A 8 19.32 13.85 -27.48
CA PHE A 8 18.42 12.97 -28.23
C PHE A 8 17.17 13.77 -28.61
N HIS A 9 17.10 14.18 -29.87
CA HIS A 9 15.88 14.73 -30.49
C HIS A 9 15.09 13.57 -31.10
N VAL A 10 13.91 13.29 -30.55
CA VAL A 10 12.89 12.44 -31.19
C VAL A 10 11.99 13.37 -32.03
N PRO A 11 11.77 13.12 -33.33
CA PRO A 11 10.87 13.96 -34.13
C PRO A 11 9.41 13.69 -33.75
N LEU A 12 8.70 14.76 -33.36
CA LEU A 12 7.25 14.75 -33.19
C LEU A 12 6.58 14.75 -34.57
N ALA A 13 5.97 13.63 -34.97
CA ALA A 13 5.18 13.56 -36.19
C ALA A 13 3.89 14.38 -36.04
N THR A 14 3.69 15.35 -36.92
CA THR A 14 2.45 16.12 -37.04
C THR A 14 1.40 15.28 -37.77
N ILE A 15 0.33 14.87 -37.07
CA ILE A 15 -0.86 14.30 -37.70
C ILE A 15 -1.98 15.33 -37.58
N ALA A 16 -2.45 15.79 -38.73
CA ALA A 16 -3.61 16.65 -38.87
C ALA A 16 -4.91 15.85 -38.65
N ASP A 17 -5.82 16.44 -37.89
CA ASP A 17 -7.20 16.02 -37.61
C ASP A 17 -8.04 16.04 -38.90
N PRO A 18 -8.82 14.97 -39.17
CA PRO A 18 -10.22 15.21 -39.45
C PRO A 18 -11.13 14.13 -38.86
N GLN A 19 -11.87 14.47 -37.79
CA GLN A 19 -13.33 14.28 -37.63
C GLN A 19 -13.70 14.22 -36.14
N GLN A 20 -13.99 15.38 -35.57
CA GLN A 20 -14.66 15.49 -34.27
C GLN A 20 -16.16 15.18 -34.42
N HIS A 21 -16.60 14.02 -33.96
CA HIS A 21 -18.00 13.78 -33.60
C HIS A 21 -18.19 14.07 -32.10
N PRO A 22 -19.02 15.05 -31.71
CA PRO A 22 -19.25 15.35 -30.29
C PRO A 22 -20.18 14.30 -29.66
N LEU A 23 -19.71 13.65 -28.59
CA LEU A 23 -20.56 12.83 -27.73
C LEU A 23 -21.50 13.75 -26.93
N GLN A 24 -22.80 13.58 -27.18
CA GLN A 24 -23.88 14.38 -26.63
C GLN A 24 -24.33 13.80 -25.27
N LEU A 25 -24.06 14.50 -24.17
CA LEU A 25 -24.58 14.17 -22.83
C LEU A 25 -25.91 14.90 -22.59
N SER A 26 -26.98 14.15 -22.30
CA SER A 26 -28.30 14.68 -21.96
C SER A 26 -28.33 15.26 -20.53
N PRO A 27 -29.07 16.36 -20.27
CA PRO A 27 -29.10 17.01 -18.96
C PRO A 27 -30.16 16.39 -18.04
N MET A 28 -29.77 15.99 -16.82
CA MET A 28 -30.73 15.80 -15.73
C MET A 28 -30.96 17.12 -14.99
N LYS A 29 -32.20 17.60 -15.03
CA LYS A 29 -32.68 18.77 -14.27
C LYS A 29 -33.04 18.37 -12.84
N GLY A 30 -32.62 19.23 -11.90
CA GLY A 30 -33.45 19.63 -10.77
C GLY A 30 -33.13 18.98 -9.42
N LEU A 31 -32.37 19.70 -8.59
CA LEU A 31 -32.60 19.87 -7.15
C LEU A 31 -31.68 21.00 -6.66
N SER A 32 -32.27 22.19 -6.50
CA SER A 32 -31.65 23.35 -5.85
C SER A 32 -31.90 23.23 -4.35
N LEU A 33 -30.86 23.31 -3.52
CA LEU A 33 -31.00 23.75 -2.13
C LEU A 33 -29.83 24.68 -1.78
N ALA A 34 -30.24 25.88 -1.39
CA ALA A 34 -29.43 27.05 -1.11
C ALA A 34 -28.63 26.95 0.19
N ASP A 35 -27.51 27.67 0.19
CA ASP A 35 -26.82 28.34 1.29
C ASP A 35 -27.51 28.30 2.66
N LYS A 36 -26.90 27.61 3.65
CA LYS A 36 -26.94 27.99 5.07
C LYS A 36 -25.67 27.57 5.81
N GLU A 37 -24.87 28.59 6.08
CA GLU A 37 -23.97 28.84 7.21
C GLU A 37 -24.24 27.97 8.45
N ASN A 38 -23.22 27.23 8.94
CA ASN A 38 -23.27 26.48 10.21
C ASN A 38 -22.40 27.19 11.26
N THR A 39 -23.07 27.99 12.11
CA THR A 39 -22.53 28.55 13.36
C THR A 39 -23.08 27.73 14.54
N PRO A 40 -22.26 27.35 15.54
CA PRO A 40 -22.69 26.42 16.59
C PRO A 40 -23.53 27.12 17.68
N PRO A 41 -24.51 26.44 18.31
CA PRO A 41 -25.23 27.02 19.43
C PRO A 41 -24.45 26.84 20.75
N SER A 42 -24.28 27.96 21.45
CA SER A 42 -23.89 28.04 22.86
C SER A 42 -25.06 27.61 23.75
N LEU A 43 -24.80 26.76 24.75
CA LEU A 43 -25.70 26.58 25.89
C LEU A 43 -24.91 26.71 27.20
N SER A 44 -25.20 27.79 27.91
CA SER A 44 -24.85 27.99 29.31
C SER A 44 -25.87 27.30 30.23
N GLY A 45 -25.37 26.69 31.30
CA GLY A 45 -26.04 26.64 32.60
C GLY A 45 -26.55 25.27 33.06
N THR A 46 -25.86 24.64 34.01
CA THR A 46 -26.31 24.53 35.42
C THR A 46 -25.23 23.90 36.27
N ARG A 47 -24.92 24.58 37.38
CA ARG A 47 -23.94 24.27 38.41
C ARG A 47 -24.57 23.30 39.44
N VAL A 48 -23.95 22.16 39.71
CA VAL A 48 -24.17 21.41 40.95
C VAL A 48 -22.82 21.00 41.54
N LEU A 49 -22.59 21.46 42.77
CA LEU A 49 -21.42 21.20 43.60
C LEU A 49 -21.41 19.74 44.08
N ALA A 50 -20.33 19.01 43.84
CA ALA A 50 -20.04 17.76 44.51
C ALA A 50 -18.68 17.85 45.22
N SER A 51 -18.71 17.50 46.50
CA SER A 51 -17.76 17.79 47.57
C SER A 51 -16.49 16.92 47.56
N LYS A 52 -15.37 17.50 48.03
CA LYS A 52 -14.01 16.93 48.06
C LYS A 52 -13.78 15.80 49.08
N THR A 53 -14.84 15.15 49.59
CA THR A 53 -14.72 14.25 50.76
C THR A 53 -14.92 12.76 50.43
N THR A 54 -15.28 12.39 49.19
CA THR A 54 -15.63 10.98 48.86
C THR A 54 -14.54 10.20 48.08
N ARG A 55 -13.34 10.77 47.88
CA ARG A 55 -12.22 10.09 47.17
C ARG A 55 -11.06 9.66 48.10
N ARG A 56 -11.34 9.20 49.31
CA ARG A 56 -10.29 8.83 50.28
C ARG A 56 -10.54 7.53 51.07
N ILE A 57 -11.24 6.55 50.48
CA ILE A 57 -11.56 5.29 51.20
C ILE A 57 -11.13 4.02 50.45
N PHE A 58 -10.65 4.08 49.21
CA PHE A 58 -10.07 2.91 48.53
C PHE A 58 -8.71 3.26 47.91
N GLN A 59 -7.65 3.10 48.70
CA GLN A 59 -6.28 2.96 48.20
C GLN A 59 -5.76 1.62 48.72
N GLU A 60 -5.73 0.61 47.85
CA GLU A 60 -4.88 -0.56 48.05
C GLU A 60 -3.46 -0.25 47.57
N PRO A 61 -2.41 -0.83 48.18
CA PRO A 61 -1.03 -0.52 47.82
C PRO A 61 -0.66 -1.18 46.49
N THR A 62 -0.23 -0.36 45.53
CA THR A 62 0.30 -0.84 44.25
C THR A 62 1.77 -1.23 44.43
N GLU A 63 2.13 -2.49 44.15
CA GLU A 63 3.52 -2.91 44.03
C GLU A 63 4.23 -2.21 42.86
N PRO A 64 5.56 -1.99 42.92
CA PRO A 64 6.28 -1.27 41.89
C PRO A 64 6.33 -2.07 40.59
N GLN A 65 5.59 -1.62 39.58
CA GLN A 65 5.74 -2.10 38.20
C GLN A 65 7.07 -1.60 37.63
N ASN A 66 7.87 -2.52 37.09
CA ASN A 66 8.98 -2.23 36.20
C ASN A 66 8.53 -1.26 35.08
N PRO A 67 9.32 -0.24 34.71
CA PRO A 67 8.95 0.64 33.62
C PRO A 67 9.02 -0.12 32.30
N LYS A 68 7.86 -0.49 31.75
CA LYS A 68 7.72 -0.65 30.30
C LYS A 68 7.99 0.74 29.71
N LEU A 69 9.02 0.85 28.87
CA LEU A 69 9.24 2.06 28.05
C LEU A 69 7.92 2.38 27.34
N SER A 70 7.33 3.53 27.65
CA SER A 70 6.17 4.06 26.93
C SER A 70 6.61 4.35 25.50
N ALA A 71 5.92 3.78 24.51
CA ALA A 71 6.10 4.16 23.11
C ALA A 71 5.95 5.70 22.98
N PRO A 72 6.78 6.36 22.14
CA PRO A 72 6.64 7.79 21.89
C PRO A 72 5.22 8.09 21.38
N SER A 73 4.65 9.23 21.78
CA SER A 73 3.35 9.66 21.26
C SER A 73 3.47 10.01 19.79
N VAL A 74 2.40 9.80 19.01
CA VAL A 74 2.33 10.09 17.56
C VAL A 74 2.78 11.52 17.22
N GLU A 75 2.61 12.46 18.15
CA GLU A 75 3.00 13.87 17.99
C GLU A 75 4.53 14.12 18.08
N GLU A 76 5.28 13.19 18.68
CA GLU A 76 6.74 13.27 18.83
C GLU A 76 7.48 12.53 17.71
N GLU A 77 6.83 11.57 17.04
CA GLU A 77 7.45 10.78 15.98
C GLU A 77 7.45 11.52 14.64
N PRO A 78 8.63 11.92 14.10
CA PRO A 78 8.70 12.73 12.88
C PRO A 78 8.12 12.05 11.64
N LEU A 79 8.05 10.71 11.64
CA LEU A 79 7.47 9.92 10.56
C LEU A 79 5.95 10.06 10.46
N LEU A 80 5.29 10.21 11.61
CA LEU A 80 3.83 10.12 11.77
C LEU A 80 3.17 11.47 12.03
N LYS A 81 3.95 12.46 12.51
CA LYS A 81 3.45 13.81 12.75
C LYS A 81 2.95 14.47 11.46
N GLU A 82 1.79 15.12 11.54
CA GLU A 82 1.22 15.85 10.41
C GLU A 82 2.21 16.82 9.76
N ASN A 83 2.34 16.68 8.44
CA ASN A 83 3.24 17.52 7.63
C ASN A 83 2.42 18.38 6.65
N PRO A 84 2.30 19.70 6.88
CA PRO A 84 1.58 20.59 5.96
C PRO A 84 2.25 20.71 4.59
N ARG A 85 3.55 20.38 4.48
CA ARG A 85 4.30 20.36 3.22
C ARG A 85 4.26 19.01 2.50
N ARG A 86 3.45 18.05 2.95
CA ARG A 86 3.41 16.69 2.40
C ARG A 86 3.18 16.61 0.88
N PHE A 87 2.54 17.63 0.29
CA PHE A 87 2.19 17.68 -1.13
C PHE A 87 3.30 18.22 -2.04
N VAL A 88 4.41 18.71 -1.49
CA VAL A 88 5.51 19.30 -2.27
C VAL A 88 6.79 18.52 -1.97
N ILE A 89 7.48 18.04 -3.01
CA ILE A 89 8.68 17.20 -2.86
C ILE A 89 9.90 18.02 -2.44
N PHE A 90 10.02 19.26 -2.93
CA PHE A 90 11.17 20.11 -2.63
C PHE A 90 10.85 21.16 -1.55
N PRO A 91 11.83 21.50 -0.69
CA PRO A 91 13.19 20.93 -0.61
C PRO A 91 13.21 19.55 0.07
N ILE A 92 14.13 18.67 -0.35
CA ILE A 92 14.34 17.35 0.27
C ILE A 92 14.87 17.52 1.70
N GLU A 93 14.24 16.87 2.66
CA GLU A 93 14.62 16.86 4.08
C GLU A 93 15.38 15.58 4.42
N TYR A 94 14.80 14.43 4.06
CA TYR A 94 15.33 13.10 4.38
C TYR A 94 16.07 12.49 3.20
N HIS A 95 17.32 12.90 3.05
CA HIS A 95 18.16 12.51 1.92
C HIS A 95 18.42 11.00 1.86
N ASN A 96 18.59 10.33 3.00
CA ASN A 96 18.75 8.88 3.07
C ASN A 96 17.52 8.13 2.52
N ILE A 97 16.31 8.55 2.89
CA ILE A 97 15.05 7.97 2.38
C ILE A 97 14.90 8.26 0.90
N TRP A 98 15.17 9.49 0.47
CA TRP A 98 15.14 9.87 -0.94
C TRP A 98 16.09 9.02 -1.79
N GLN A 99 17.29 8.71 -1.28
CA GLN A 99 18.22 7.82 -1.98
C GLN A 99 17.70 6.39 -2.08
N MET A 100 16.94 5.89 -1.10
CA MET A 100 16.27 4.59 -1.22
C MET A 100 15.19 4.61 -2.30
N TYR A 101 14.40 5.67 -2.37
CA TYR A 101 13.43 5.87 -3.45
C TYR A 101 14.11 5.88 -4.81
N LYS A 102 15.20 6.64 -4.97
CA LYS A 102 15.95 6.69 -6.24
C LYS A 102 16.58 5.35 -6.63
N LYS A 103 17.00 4.54 -5.65
CA LYS A 103 17.46 3.17 -5.93
C LYS A 103 16.33 2.26 -6.39
N ALA A 104 15.17 2.36 -5.75
CA ALA A 104 13.98 1.61 -6.17
C ALA A 104 13.54 2.02 -7.59
N GLU A 105 13.44 3.33 -7.84
CA GLU A 105 13.09 3.90 -9.16
C GLU A 105 14.06 3.45 -10.26
N ALA A 106 15.36 3.44 -9.97
CA ALA A 106 16.40 2.97 -10.91
C ALA A 106 16.33 1.45 -11.18
N SER A 107 15.56 0.70 -10.40
CA SER A 107 15.37 -0.75 -10.53
C SER A 107 14.01 -1.10 -11.14
N PHE A 108 13.32 -0.13 -11.74
CA PHE A 108 12.07 -0.35 -12.44
C PHE A 108 12.22 -1.39 -13.55
N TRP A 109 11.20 -2.25 -13.69
CA TRP A 109 11.06 -3.21 -14.78
C TRP A 109 9.56 -3.47 -15.01
N THR A 110 9.19 -3.94 -16.20
CA THR A 110 7.82 -4.37 -16.52
C THR A 110 7.73 -5.86 -16.84
N ALA A 111 6.55 -6.47 -16.66
CA ALA A 111 6.34 -7.89 -16.89
C ALA A 111 6.68 -8.31 -18.34
N GLU A 112 6.47 -7.42 -19.32
CA GLU A 112 6.78 -7.66 -20.73
C GLU A 112 8.29 -7.78 -21.03
N GLU A 113 9.15 -7.30 -20.14
CA GLU A 113 10.60 -7.47 -20.28
C GLU A 113 11.03 -8.94 -20.07
N VAL A 114 10.17 -9.78 -19.50
CA VAL A 114 10.44 -11.20 -19.24
C VAL A 114 9.93 -12.07 -20.38
N GLU A 115 10.85 -12.63 -21.18
CA GLU A 115 10.52 -13.56 -22.27
C GLU A 115 10.23 -14.97 -21.74
N LEU A 116 8.95 -15.40 -21.78
CA LEU A 116 8.52 -16.75 -21.35
C LEU A 116 8.33 -17.77 -22.48
N SER A 117 8.70 -17.40 -23.71
CA SER A 117 8.38 -18.18 -24.93
C SER A 117 9.00 -19.59 -24.92
N LYS A 118 10.13 -19.77 -24.22
CA LYS A 118 10.90 -21.02 -24.17
C LYS A 118 10.61 -21.85 -22.93
N ASP A 119 10.06 -21.24 -21.89
CA ASP A 119 9.88 -21.83 -20.57
C ASP A 119 8.89 -22.98 -20.57
N ILE A 120 7.93 -23.00 -21.50
CA ILE A 120 6.98 -24.11 -21.62
C ILE A 120 7.68 -25.46 -21.89
N GLN A 121 8.77 -25.46 -22.66
CA GLN A 121 9.52 -26.68 -22.94
C GLN A 121 10.24 -27.20 -21.69
N HIS A 122 10.74 -26.28 -20.86
CA HIS A 122 11.34 -26.62 -19.57
C HIS A 122 10.29 -27.14 -18.60
N TRP A 123 9.12 -26.51 -18.56
CA TRP A 123 8.00 -26.96 -17.73
C TRP A 123 7.54 -28.39 -18.07
N GLU A 124 7.44 -28.71 -19.36
CA GLU A 124 7.05 -30.06 -19.80
C GLU A 124 8.10 -31.12 -19.45
N ALA A 125 9.39 -30.76 -19.44
CA ALA A 125 10.49 -31.64 -19.09
C ALA A 125 10.65 -31.92 -17.58
N LEU A 126 10.03 -31.10 -16.72
CA LEU A 126 10.06 -31.27 -15.28
C LEU A 126 9.28 -32.51 -14.83
N LYS A 127 9.73 -33.09 -13.71
CA LYS A 127 9.01 -34.18 -13.06
C LYS A 127 7.70 -33.68 -12.45
N PRO A 128 6.68 -34.55 -12.30
CA PRO A 128 5.42 -34.16 -11.68
C PRO A 128 5.58 -33.52 -10.29
N GLU A 129 6.51 -34.00 -9.46
CA GLU A 129 6.80 -33.45 -8.14
C GLU A 129 7.43 -32.05 -8.19
N GLU A 130 8.26 -31.77 -9.20
CA GLU A 130 8.89 -30.45 -9.38
C GLU A 130 7.85 -29.43 -9.85
N ARG A 131 6.98 -29.83 -10.80
CA ARG A 131 5.86 -29.01 -11.24
C ARG A 131 4.89 -28.70 -10.10
N TYR A 132 4.55 -29.70 -9.30
CA TYR A 132 3.70 -29.53 -8.12
C TYR A 132 4.31 -28.51 -7.15
N PHE A 133 5.61 -28.63 -6.85
CA PHE A 133 6.30 -27.70 -5.97
C PHE A 133 6.29 -26.27 -6.52
N ILE A 134 6.70 -26.09 -7.78
CA ILE A 134 6.79 -24.75 -8.40
C ILE A 134 5.41 -24.11 -8.52
N SER A 135 4.37 -24.86 -8.92
CA SER A 135 3.01 -24.30 -9.05
C SER A 135 2.46 -23.78 -7.73
N HIS A 136 2.72 -24.49 -6.62
CA HIS A 136 2.28 -24.05 -5.29
C HIS A 136 3.10 -22.88 -4.76
N VAL A 137 4.40 -22.80 -5.10
CA VAL A 137 5.22 -21.63 -4.77
C VAL A 137 4.75 -20.39 -5.54
N LEU A 138 4.43 -20.53 -6.83
CA LEU A 138 3.89 -19.43 -7.64
C LEU A 138 2.54 -18.95 -7.09
N ALA A 139 1.65 -19.88 -6.75
CA ALA A 139 0.35 -19.54 -6.14
C ALA A 139 0.51 -18.82 -4.78
N PHE A 140 1.46 -19.25 -3.96
CA PHE A 140 1.79 -18.58 -2.71
C PHE A 140 2.22 -17.12 -2.92
N PHE A 141 3.07 -16.86 -3.92
CA PHE A 141 3.55 -15.50 -4.20
C PHE A 141 2.47 -14.61 -4.82
N ALA A 142 1.73 -15.13 -5.81
CA ALA A 142 0.61 -14.40 -6.42
C ALA A 142 -0.41 -13.93 -5.38
N ALA A 143 -0.71 -14.76 -4.38
CA ALA A 143 -1.57 -14.39 -3.26
C ALA A 143 -0.92 -13.42 -2.26
N SER A 144 0.38 -13.61 -1.97
CA SER A 144 1.10 -12.84 -0.96
C SER A 144 1.24 -11.37 -1.34
N ASP A 145 1.53 -11.07 -2.60
CA ASP A 145 1.80 -9.69 -3.03
C ASP A 145 0.53 -8.82 -2.92
N GLY A 146 -0.65 -9.39 -3.20
CA GLY A 146 -1.93 -8.73 -2.96
C GLY A 146 -2.15 -8.34 -1.49
N ILE A 147 -1.83 -9.24 -0.56
CA ILE A 147 -1.95 -9.00 0.90
C ILE A 147 -0.99 -7.90 1.37
N VAL A 148 0.25 -7.92 0.88
CA VAL A 148 1.26 -6.89 1.22
C VAL A 148 0.82 -5.53 0.68
N ASN A 149 0.27 -5.49 -0.53
CA ASN A 149 -0.19 -4.27 -1.17
C ASN A 149 -1.37 -3.63 -0.41
N GLU A 150 -2.32 -4.44 0.06
CA GLU A 150 -3.44 -3.97 0.88
C GLU A 150 -2.94 -3.26 2.16
N ASN A 151 -1.98 -3.85 2.88
CA ASN A 151 -1.39 -3.22 4.05
C ASN A 151 -0.64 -1.91 3.74
N LEU A 152 0.14 -1.89 2.65
CA LEU A 152 0.88 -0.69 2.22
C LEU A 152 -0.07 0.46 1.89
N VAL A 153 -1.16 0.18 1.18
CA VAL A 153 -2.15 1.17 0.78
C VAL A 153 -2.98 1.65 1.97
N GLU A 154 -3.53 0.73 2.76
CA GLU A 154 -4.51 1.06 3.80
C GLU A 154 -3.89 1.63 5.07
N ARG A 155 -2.66 1.21 5.42
CA ARG A 155 -2.00 1.63 6.67
C ARG A 155 -0.76 2.48 6.41
N PHE A 156 0.29 1.88 5.84
CA PHE A 156 1.61 2.53 5.83
C PHE A 156 1.63 3.82 5.02
N SER A 157 1.02 3.83 3.84
CA SER A 157 0.98 5.03 3.02
C SER A 157 0.07 6.13 3.59
N GLN A 158 -0.83 5.81 4.53
CA GLN A 158 -1.71 6.78 5.18
C GLN A 158 -1.09 7.38 6.44
N GLU A 159 -0.45 6.53 7.26
CA GLU A 159 0.14 6.93 8.53
C GLU A 159 1.42 7.77 8.33
N VAL A 160 2.24 7.43 7.33
CA VAL A 160 3.50 8.16 7.08
C VAL A 160 3.24 9.51 6.41
N GLN A 161 3.73 10.58 7.08
CA GLN A 161 3.56 11.97 6.64
C GLN A 161 4.79 12.55 5.92
N ILE A 162 5.94 11.87 6.00
CA ILE A 162 7.18 12.27 5.31
C ILE A 162 7.04 12.03 3.80
N THR A 163 7.21 13.08 2.99
CA THR A 163 7.01 13.03 1.53
C THR A 163 7.92 12.03 0.83
N GLU A 164 9.21 11.97 1.20
CA GLU A 164 10.18 11.07 0.58
C GLU A 164 9.85 9.59 0.84
N ALA A 165 9.35 9.28 2.04
CA ALA A 165 8.90 7.94 2.39
C ALA A 165 7.61 7.56 1.63
N ARG A 166 6.68 8.52 1.46
CA ARG A 166 5.49 8.32 0.63
C ARG A 166 5.85 8.07 -0.84
N CYS A 167 6.86 8.75 -1.38
CA CYS A 167 7.38 8.46 -2.72
C CYS A 167 7.93 7.03 -2.82
N PHE A 168 8.68 6.58 -1.81
CA PHE A 168 9.16 5.20 -1.74
C PHE A 168 8.01 4.19 -1.72
N TYR A 169 7.04 4.37 -0.81
CA TYR A 169 5.89 3.46 -0.71
C TYR A 169 5.00 3.47 -1.96
N GLY A 170 4.79 4.63 -2.58
CA GLY A 170 4.05 4.71 -3.84
C GLY A 170 4.73 3.90 -4.95
N PHE A 171 6.07 3.94 -5.01
CA PHE A 171 6.82 3.12 -5.97
C PHE A 171 6.80 1.63 -5.61
N GLN A 172 6.89 1.30 -4.31
CA GLN A 172 6.76 -0.08 -3.84
C GLN A 172 5.39 -0.67 -4.23
N ILE A 173 4.30 0.04 -3.99
CA ILE A 173 2.94 -0.36 -4.40
C ILE A 173 2.87 -0.63 -5.91
N ALA A 174 3.49 0.23 -6.73
CA ALA A 174 3.55 0.02 -8.17
C ALA A 174 4.32 -1.25 -8.54
N MET A 175 5.47 -1.51 -7.90
CA MET A 175 6.25 -2.73 -8.14
C MET A 175 5.55 -3.99 -7.65
N GLU A 176 4.84 -3.97 -6.52
CA GLU A 176 4.07 -5.13 -6.04
C GLU A 176 2.91 -5.50 -6.99
N ASN A 177 2.32 -4.52 -7.70
CA ASN A 177 1.37 -4.79 -8.78
C ASN A 177 2.03 -5.50 -9.96
N ILE A 178 3.22 -5.06 -10.37
CA ILE A 178 3.99 -5.70 -11.45
C ILE A 178 4.43 -7.12 -11.03
N HIS A 179 4.79 -7.33 -9.77
CA HIS A 179 5.08 -8.66 -9.23
C HIS A 179 3.85 -9.58 -9.32
N SER A 180 2.70 -9.08 -8.88
CA SER A 180 1.42 -9.81 -8.95
C SER A 180 1.06 -10.21 -10.39
N GLU A 181 1.26 -9.29 -11.34
CA GLU A 181 1.08 -9.55 -12.77
C GLU A 181 2.04 -10.62 -13.28
N MET A 182 3.34 -10.50 -12.96
CA MET A 182 4.37 -11.46 -13.38
C MET A 182 4.06 -12.88 -12.89
N TYR A 183 3.68 -13.04 -11.62
CA TYR A 183 3.31 -14.37 -11.09
C TYR A 183 2.04 -14.92 -11.75
N SER A 184 1.06 -14.06 -12.03
CA SER A 184 -0.16 -14.46 -12.74
C SER A 184 0.16 -14.93 -14.16
N LEU A 185 1.07 -14.24 -14.86
CA LEU A 185 1.52 -14.61 -16.20
C LEU A 185 2.29 -15.94 -16.20
N LEU A 186 3.14 -16.19 -15.19
CA LEU A 186 3.83 -17.47 -15.02
C LEU A 186 2.84 -18.63 -14.83
N ILE A 187 1.83 -18.43 -13.97
CA ILE A 187 0.78 -19.42 -13.74
C ILE A 187 0.00 -19.69 -15.04
N ASP A 188 -0.41 -18.65 -15.78
CA ASP A 188 -1.13 -18.82 -17.04
C ASP A 188 -0.28 -19.50 -18.13
N THR A 189 1.02 -19.21 -18.14
CA THR A 189 1.97 -19.83 -19.07
C THR A 189 2.11 -21.32 -18.81
N TYR A 190 2.32 -21.72 -17.55
CA TYR A 190 2.65 -23.10 -17.17
C TYR A 190 1.42 -23.99 -16.97
N ILE A 191 0.32 -23.44 -16.45
CA ILE A 191 -0.86 -24.21 -16.06
C ILE A 191 -1.94 -24.08 -17.13
N LYS A 192 -1.96 -25.04 -18.05
CA LYS A 192 -2.93 -25.07 -19.16
C LYS A 192 -4.33 -25.46 -18.71
N ASP A 193 -4.45 -26.30 -17.68
CA ASP A 193 -5.74 -26.71 -17.16
C ASP A 193 -6.41 -25.55 -16.41
N SER A 194 -7.61 -25.18 -16.89
CA SER A 194 -8.37 -24.07 -16.32
C SER A 194 -8.76 -24.30 -14.87
N LYS A 195 -9.02 -25.54 -14.47
CA LYS A 195 -9.48 -25.86 -13.10
C LYS A 195 -8.30 -25.80 -12.13
N GLU A 196 -7.15 -26.32 -12.52
CA GLU A 196 -5.91 -26.20 -11.75
C GLU A 196 -5.51 -24.74 -11.57
N ARG A 197 -5.62 -23.93 -12.63
CA ARG A 197 -5.33 -22.48 -12.54
C ARG A 197 -6.28 -21.77 -11.58
N GLU A 198 -7.58 -22.03 -11.66
CA GLU A 198 -8.57 -21.46 -10.72
C GLU A 198 -8.30 -21.92 -9.27
N PHE A 199 -7.94 -23.19 -9.08
CA PHE A 199 -7.54 -23.70 -7.77
C PHE A 199 -6.31 -22.98 -7.22
N LEU A 200 -5.29 -22.73 -8.05
CA LEU A 200 -4.07 -22.03 -7.67
C LEU A 200 -4.30 -20.53 -7.37
N PHE A 201 -5.24 -19.87 -8.04
CA PHE A 201 -5.60 -18.49 -7.69
C PHE A 201 -6.41 -18.39 -6.39
N ASN A 202 -7.20 -19.42 -6.05
CA ASN A 202 -7.96 -19.49 -4.80
C ASN A 202 -7.17 -20.10 -3.62
N VAL A 203 -5.83 -20.11 -3.73
CA VAL A 203 -4.94 -20.74 -2.74
C VAL A 203 -5.02 -20.11 -1.35
N ILE A 204 -5.44 -18.85 -1.23
CA ILE A 204 -5.67 -18.21 0.07
C ILE A 204 -6.67 -19.00 0.91
N GLU A 205 -7.70 -19.57 0.28
CA GLU A 205 -8.73 -20.34 0.99
C GLU A 205 -8.35 -21.82 1.17
N THR A 206 -7.55 -22.36 0.26
CA THR A 206 -7.26 -23.81 0.19
C THR A 206 -5.94 -24.22 0.84
N MET A 207 -4.95 -23.31 0.96
CA MET A 207 -3.65 -23.59 1.58
C MET A 207 -3.57 -23.00 2.99
N PRO A 208 -3.49 -23.84 4.05
CA PRO A 208 -3.46 -23.37 5.42
C PRO A 208 -2.29 -22.43 5.76
N CYS A 209 -1.14 -22.56 5.09
CA CYS A 209 0.00 -21.68 5.31
C CYS A 209 -0.23 -20.28 4.74
N VAL A 210 -0.84 -20.17 3.55
CA VAL A 210 -1.21 -18.88 2.93
C VAL A 210 -2.31 -18.23 3.75
N LYS A 211 -3.33 -19.00 4.12
CA LYS A 211 -4.40 -18.52 5.00
C LYS A 211 -3.87 -17.93 6.30
N LYS A 212 -2.97 -18.63 6.99
CA LYS A 212 -2.35 -18.12 8.23
C LYS A 212 -1.59 -16.80 8.00
N LYS A 213 -0.91 -16.64 6.87
CA LYS A 213 -0.20 -15.41 6.52
C LYS A 213 -1.18 -14.28 6.19
N ALA A 214 -2.26 -14.58 5.47
CA ALA A 214 -3.34 -13.65 5.18
C ALA A 214 -4.05 -13.21 6.46
N ASP A 215 -4.47 -14.15 7.30
CA ASP A 215 -5.11 -13.88 8.60
C ASP A 215 -4.20 -13.03 9.49
N TRP A 216 -2.89 -13.35 9.55
CA TRP A 216 -1.92 -12.54 10.29
C TRP A 216 -1.85 -11.10 9.75
N ALA A 217 -1.74 -10.92 8.44
CA ALA A 217 -1.70 -9.59 7.84
C ALA A 217 -3.00 -8.80 8.08
N LEU A 218 -4.16 -9.44 7.90
CA LEU A 218 -5.47 -8.84 8.18
C LEU A 218 -5.65 -8.46 9.65
N CYS A 219 -5.09 -9.25 10.58
CA CYS A 219 -5.07 -8.87 11.99
C CYS A 219 -4.33 -7.55 12.21
N TRP A 220 -3.16 -7.37 11.61
CA TRP A 220 -2.38 -6.13 11.75
C TRP A 220 -3.02 -4.95 11.03
N ILE A 221 -3.59 -5.16 9.84
CA ILE A 221 -4.35 -4.13 9.12
C ILE A 221 -5.57 -3.70 9.95
N GLY A 222 -6.22 -4.62 10.66
CA GLY A 222 -7.39 -4.34 11.50
C GLY A 222 -7.06 -3.78 12.90
N ASP A 223 -5.83 -3.96 13.39
CA ASP A 223 -5.44 -3.60 14.75
C ASP A 223 -5.26 -2.09 14.89
N LYS A 224 -6.11 -1.46 15.70
CA LYS A 224 -6.09 0.00 15.95
C LYS A 224 -5.26 0.38 17.17
N GLU A 225 -4.82 -0.61 17.95
CA GLU A 225 -4.04 -0.42 19.18
C GLU A 225 -2.55 -0.70 18.94
N ALA A 226 -2.21 -1.47 17.91
CA ALA A 226 -0.82 -1.70 17.49
C ALA A 226 -0.13 -0.39 17.06
N THR A 227 1.13 -0.22 17.48
CA THR A 227 1.95 0.93 17.09
C THR A 227 2.53 0.75 15.68
N TYR A 228 2.86 1.86 14.99
CA TYR A 228 3.49 1.82 13.67
C TYR A 228 4.76 0.95 13.62
N GLY A 229 5.57 0.97 14.68
CA GLY A 229 6.78 0.15 14.79
C GLY A 229 6.51 -1.35 14.95
N GLU A 230 5.38 -1.75 15.54
CA GLU A 230 4.98 -3.16 15.68
C GLU A 230 4.47 -3.73 14.37
N LEU A 231 3.83 -2.91 13.53
CA LEU A 231 3.36 -3.30 12.20
C LEU A 231 4.49 -3.68 11.22
N HIS A 232 5.74 -3.33 11.53
CA HIS A 232 6.92 -3.59 10.69
C HIS A 232 7.67 -4.90 11.00
N ASN A 233 7.27 -5.67 12.04
CA ASN A 233 7.90 -6.94 12.45
C ASN A 233 7.12 -8.17 11.99
#